data_AF-A0A7C5WQH2-F1
#
_entry.id   AF-A0A7C5WQH2-F1
#
_cell.length_a   1.000
_cell.length_b   1.000
_cell.length_c   1.000
_cell.angle_alpha   90.00
_cell.angle_beta   90.00
_cell.angle_gamma   90.00
#
_symmetry.space_group_name_H-M   'P 1'
#
loop_
_entity.id
_entity.type
_entity.pdbx_description
1 polymer ?
#
loop_
_entity_poly.entity_id
_entity_poly.type
_entity_poly.pdbx_seq_one_letter_code
_entity_poly.pdbx_strand_id
1 'polypeptide(L)'
;MNNFSGNTASGNDCWGYTSPSGREYAIMGLEGGYGFVEITDPANPVILTTITGPSSLWHDVKVVGQYAYGVSEGGAGIQVMDLSNIDAGVVTLVRNWQAGGHSTTHNLIVDDDGTDLYLAGANIGNGGLMHLDMSDPTRPTVDGGWTNMYVHDAQVVTWQGGPLDGREIAFCAAGMNGGFTSAGLRVVDITDPANATTLATLFYPNAGYAHQVWLSSDRRYLYLNDELDEETGLVPITTTRVIDVSDPANPVLLGTFSSGRPSIDHNLYTRDEFIFQANYRSGLRVFNGSDPVNPIEIGYFDTFPNSDAAQFNGAWSVYPFFPSGTVIVSDIERGLFILDVTALDAERLIISPVGEVPTTLDPAGGAVMSVSINAFNTQLDASSVALSITDANGTRIVAGVDQGGGVFSFTFPSVACGGATFFVSADATNGQTFTLPADGSSYSASVVSSLVGVFADDFQTNRGWTVASTASDGQWQRGVPVNAGRGDPPADADGSGMCYVTDNSAANGGNSDVDNGSTTLTSPVLDLTRNVRISYAYWLN
;
A
#
# COMPACT_ATOMS: atom_id res chain seq x y z
N MET A 1 -2.05 -5.58 19.55
CA MET A 1 -1.49 -5.64 20.91
C MET A 1 -0.62 -4.42 21.13
N ASN A 2 -0.91 -3.59 22.13
CA ASN A 2 -0.21 -2.31 22.35
C ASN A 2 0.13 -2.04 23.83
N ASN A 3 0.00 -3.04 24.69
CA ASN A 3 0.20 -2.92 26.14
C ASN A 3 1.61 -3.37 26.58
N PHE A 4 2.63 -3.04 25.78
CA PHE A 4 4.03 -3.27 26.14
C PHE A 4 4.43 -2.43 27.36
N SER A 5 5.34 -2.93 28.18
CA SER A 5 5.85 -2.18 29.33
C SER A 5 6.96 -1.20 28.93
N GLY A 6 6.89 0.06 29.40
CA GLY A 6 7.97 1.06 29.23
C GLY A 6 7.52 2.31 28.48
N ASN A 7 8.47 3.07 27.90
CA ASN A 7 8.17 4.14 26.95
C ASN A 7 7.89 3.52 25.57
N THR A 8 6.62 3.32 25.24
CA THR A 8 6.18 2.52 24.08
C THR A 8 5.14 3.27 23.26
N ALA A 9 5.23 4.60 23.17
CA ALA A 9 4.14 5.41 22.62
C ALA A 9 3.90 5.16 21.12
N SER A 10 4.87 4.56 20.41
CA SER A 10 4.76 4.22 19.00
C SER A 10 5.45 2.91 18.64
N GLY A 11 4.85 2.16 17.72
CA GLY A 11 5.47 1.02 17.02
C GLY A 11 6.27 1.45 15.79
N ASN A 12 7.25 0.64 15.38
CA ASN A 12 7.99 0.79 14.12
C ASN A 12 8.27 -0.58 13.49
N ASP A 13 9.47 -0.91 13.00
CA ASP A 13 9.71 -2.16 12.28
C ASP A 13 9.36 -3.42 13.11
N CYS A 14 9.13 -4.54 12.43
CA CYS A 14 8.94 -5.84 13.08
C CYS A 14 9.64 -6.97 12.34
N TRP A 15 10.04 -7.98 13.11
CA TRP A 15 10.69 -9.18 12.63
C TRP A 15 10.19 -10.42 13.37
N GLY A 16 10.61 -11.60 12.92
CA GLY A 16 10.26 -12.87 13.54
C GLY A 16 11.46 -13.70 13.98
N TYR A 17 11.23 -14.56 14.96
CA TYR A 17 12.17 -15.60 15.38
C TYR A 17 11.41 -16.90 15.65
N THR A 18 11.90 -18.01 15.09
CA THR A 18 11.45 -19.35 15.45
C THR A 18 12.54 -20.01 16.26
N SER A 19 12.26 -20.34 17.52
CA SER A 19 13.24 -20.99 18.38
C SER A 19 13.47 -22.45 17.97
N PRO A 20 14.57 -23.09 18.40
CA PRO A 20 14.85 -24.49 18.08
C PRO A 20 13.77 -25.49 18.55
N SER A 21 12.87 -25.09 19.47
CA SER A 21 11.73 -25.92 19.89
C SER A 21 10.54 -25.85 18.93
N GLY A 22 10.58 -24.96 17.94
CA GLY A 22 9.49 -24.68 17.01
C GLY A 22 8.50 -23.61 17.48
N ARG A 23 8.77 -22.95 18.61
CA ARG A 23 7.95 -21.81 19.08
C ARG A 23 8.29 -20.56 18.29
N GLU A 24 7.27 -19.74 18.05
CA GLU A 24 7.35 -18.56 17.20
C GLU A 24 7.20 -17.29 18.02
N TYR A 25 8.04 -16.31 17.73
CA TYR A 25 8.14 -15.06 18.46
C TYR A 25 8.17 -13.88 17.49
N ALA A 26 7.25 -12.94 17.68
CA ALA A 26 7.31 -11.63 17.05
C ALA A 26 8.25 -10.73 17.86
N ILE A 27 9.07 -9.99 17.14
CA ILE A 27 9.91 -8.91 17.68
C ILE A 27 9.40 -7.62 17.06
N MET A 28 8.98 -6.68 17.89
CA MET A 28 8.44 -5.40 17.44
C MET A 28 9.34 -4.30 17.98
N GLY A 29 9.83 -3.43 17.10
CA GLY A 29 10.47 -2.21 17.54
C GLY A 29 9.43 -1.22 18.10
N LEU A 30 9.85 -0.51 19.14
CA LEU A 30 9.04 0.42 19.92
C LEU A 30 9.84 1.71 20.09
N GLU A 31 9.17 2.84 20.33
CA GLU A 31 9.83 4.13 20.52
C GLU A 31 10.98 4.09 21.53
N GLY A 32 10.85 3.27 22.59
CA GLY A 32 11.86 3.11 23.64
C GLY A 32 12.61 1.78 23.63
N GLY A 33 12.65 1.03 22.52
CA GLY A 33 13.39 -0.24 22.43
C GLY A 33 12.69 -1.33 21.61
N TYR A 34 12.59 -2.55 22.16
CA TYR A 34 12.04 -3.71 21.46
C TYR A 34 11.12 -4.53 22.37
N GLY A 35 9.97 -4.95 21.85
CA GLY A 35 9.04 -5.86 22.49
C GLY A 35 9.12 -7.27 21.91
N PHE A 36 9.05 -8.28 22.77
CA PHE A 36 9.09 -9.68 22.40
C PHE A 36 7.77 -10.35 22.75
N VAL A 37 7.12 -10.94 21.75
CA VAL A 37 5.78 -11.51 21.88
C VAL A 37 5.82 -12.95 21.40
N GLU A 38 5.39 -13.89 22.23
CA GLU A 38 5.14 -15.25 21.78
C GLU A 38 3.85 -15.31 20.96
N ILE A 39 3.92 -15.94 19.79
CA ILE A 39 2.83 -16.04 18.83
C ILE A 39 2.56 -17.47 18.34
N THR A 40 3.20 -18.48 18.94
CA THR A 40 3.01 -19.91 18.57
C THR A 40 1.53 -20.30 18.48
N ASP A 41 0.71 -19.76 19.37
CA ASP A 41 -0.75 -19.74 19.23
C ASP A 41 -1.18 -18.31 18.88
N PRO A 42 -1.40 -17.98 17.60
CA PRO A 42 -1.69 -16.61 17.16
C PRO A 42 -3.01 -16.07 17.70
N ALA A 43 -3.91 -16.95 18.18
CA ALA A 43 -5.15 -16.55 18.84
C ALA A 43 -4.93 -16.16 20.31
N ASN A 44 -3.84 -16.61 20.93
CA ASN A 44 -3.51 -16.35 22.34
C ASN A 44 -2.06 -15.83 22.50
N PRO A 45 -1.70 -14.69 21.88
CA PRO A 45 -0.35 -14.16 21.94
C PRO A 45 -0.01 -13.60 23.33
N VAL A 46 1.28 -13.68 23.70
CA VAL A 46 1.76 -13.28 25.03
C VAL A 46 2.96 -12.36 24.91
N ILE A 47 2.87 -11.13 25.45
CA ILE A 47 4.04 -10.25 25.62
C ILE A 47 4.92 -10.86 26.70
N LEU A 48 6.15 -11.23 26.35
CA LEU A 48 7.11 -11.82 27.27
C LEU A 48 7.86 -10.75 28.06
N THR A 49 8.48 -9.82 27.33
CA THR A 49 9.36 -8.81 27.90
C THR A 49 9.61 -7.67 26.92
N THR A 50 10.22 -6.59 27.40
CA THR A 50 10.77 -5.51 26.58
C THR A 50 12.25 -5.32 26.89
N ILE A 51 13.05 -4.97 25.87
CA ILE A 51 14.43 -4.51 26.01
C ILE A 51 14.44 -3.01 25.77
N THR A 52 14.89 -2.25 26.77
CA THR A 52 14.99 -0.79 26.66
C THR A 52 16.11 -0.40 25.70
N GLY A 53 15.82 0.55 24.83
CA GLY A 53 16.73 1.20 23.91
C GLY A 53 16.73 2.72 24.05
N PRO A 54 17.45 3.44 23.18
CA PRO A 54 17.30 4.89 23.05
C PRO A 54 15.87 5.25 22.61
N SER A 55 15.45 6.51 22.81
CA SER A 55 14.15 6.99 22.36
C SER A 55 14.23 7.43 20.89
N SER A 56 13.49 6.79 19.99
CA SER A 56 13.44 7.13 18.57
C SER A 56 12.21 6.51 17.90
N LEU A 57 11.63 7.18 16.91
CA LEU A 57 10.60 6.58 16.05
C LEU A 57 11.20 5.52 15.12
N TRP A 58 12.48 5.61 14.80
CA TRP A 58 13.18 4.70 13.89
C TRP A 58 14.03 3.72 14.69
N HIS A 59 13.50 2.51 14.87
CA HIS A 59 14.22 1.33 15.30
C HIS A 59 14.06 0.25 14.22
N ASP A 60 15.10 -0.54 14.05
CA ASP A 60 15.07 -1.73 13.21
C ASP A 60 15.65 -2.92 13.97
N VAL A 61 15.21 -4.13 13.62
CA VAL A 61 15.68 -5.37 14.25
C VAL A 61 15.74 -6.51 13.25
N LYS A 62 16.84 -7.28 13.29
CA LYS A 62 16.98 -8.52 12.53
C LYS A 62 17.56 -9.62 13.41
N VAL A 63 17.42 -10.86 12.97
CA VAL A 63 17.88 -12.04 13.72
C VAL A 63 18.90 -12.81 12.91
N VAL A 64 20.05 -13.11 13.51
CA VAL A 64 21.09 -14.00 12.95
C VAL A 64 21.36 -15.08 14.00
N GLY A 65 21.10 -16.33 13.63
CA GLY A 65 21.15 -17.47 14.54
C GLY A 65 20.26 -17.28 15.78
N GLN A 66 20.86 -17.23 16.97
CA GLN A 66 20.16 -17.10 18.25
C GLN A 66 20.11 -15.67 18.81
N TYR A 67 20.61 -14.68 18.06
CA TYR A 67 20.70 -13.30 18.52
C TYR A 67 19.80 -12.40 17.68
N ALA A 68 19.07 -11.51 18.35
CA ALA A 68 18.47 -10.34 17.71
C ALA A 68 19.44 -9.16 17.81
N TYR A 69 19.55 -8.43 16.72
CA TYR A 69 20.36 -7.22 16.59
C TYR A 69 19.42 -6.07 16.37
N GLY A 70 19.41 -5.12 17.29
CA GLY A 70 18.60 -3.91 17.19
C GLY A 70 19.45 -2.69 16.89
N VAL A 71 19.00 -1.81 16.00
CA VAL A 71 19.56 -0.48 15.78
C VAL A 71 18.52 0.62 15.91
N SER A 72 18.99 1.86 16.08
CA SER A 72 18.14 3.04 16.21
C SER A 72 18.87 4.30 15.74
N GLU A 73 18.13 5.25 15.20
CA GLU A 73 18.64 6.61 14.97
C GLU A 73 18.84 7.40 16.28
N GLY A 74 18.22 6.95 17.37
CA GLY A 74 18.38 7.55 18.70
C GLY A 74 19.72 7.25 19.38
N GLY A 75 20.51 6.30 18.86
CA GLY A 75 21.85 5.98 19.36
C GLY A 75 22.04 4.50 19.76
N ALA A 76 22.95 4.27 20.71
CA ALA A 76 23.31 2.96 21.30
C ALA A 76 24.05 1.95 20.39
N GLY A 77 24.35 2.30 19.14
CA GLY A 77 25.02 1.36 18.22
C GLY A 77 24.13 0.15 17.93
N ILE A 78 24.68 -1.06 17.99
CA ILE A 78 23.91 -2.30 17.86
C ILE A 78 23.58 -2.84 19.26
N GLN A 79 22.30 -2.94 19.59
CA GLN A 79 21.82 -3.67 20.76
C GLN A 79 21.82 -5.17 20.43
N VAL A 80 22.76 -5.92 21.01
CA VAL A 80 22.84 -7.38 20.82
C VAL A 80 22.03 -8.08 21.90
N MET A 81 21.01 -8.83 21.50
CA MET A 81 20.04 -9.47 22.39
C MET A 81 20.05 -10.99 22.21
N ASP A 82 20.29 -11.72 23.29
CA ASP A 82 20.32 -13.20 23.29
C ASP A 82 18.91 -13.78 23.44
N LEU A 83 18.50 -14.61 22.47
CA LEU A 83 17.20 -15.28 22.42
C LEU A 83 17.26 -16.75 22.86
N SER A 84 18.42 -17.26 23.29
CA SER A 84 18.60 -18.69 23.65
C SER A 84 17.65 -19.20 24.74
N ASN A 85 17.17 -18.31 25.62
CA ASN A 85 16.24 -18.63 26.71
C ASN A 85 14.84 -18.02 26.51
N ILE A 86 14.50 -17.59 25.28
CA ILE A 86 13.20 -16.94 25.00
C ILE A 86 12.02 -17.88 25.31
N ASP A 87 12.19 -19.19 25.13
CA ASP A 87 11.21 -20.20 25.52
C ASP A 87 10.88 -20.18 27.02
N ALA A 88 11.83 -19.77 27.86
CA ALA A 88 11.62 -19.58 29.29
C ALA A 88 11.11 -18.16 29.64
N GLY A 89 10.78 -17.35 28.63
CA GLY A 89 10.35 -15.97 28.77
C GLY A 89 11.52 -14.98 28.98
N VAL A 90 12.76 -15.36 28.69
CA VAL A 90 13.95 -14.56 28.98
C VAL A 90 14.66 -14.15 27.69
N VAL A 91 14.72 -12.84 27.46
CA VAL A 91 15.59 -12.21 26.47
C VAL A 91 16.61 -11.37 27.22
N THR A 92 17.90 -11.49 26.88
CA THR A 92 18.97 -10.78 27.58
C THR A 92 19.66 -9.79 26.67
N LEU A 93 19.67 -8.50 27.02
CA LEU A 93 20.57 -7.54 26.39
C LEU A 93 22.02 -7.89 26.77
N VAL A 94 22.76 -8.41 25.81
CA VAL A 94 24.17 -8.77 25.99
C VAL A 94 25.02 -7.51 26.10
N ARG A 95 24.79 -6.54 25.20
CA ARG A 95 25.45 -5.23 25.19
C ARG A 95 24.85 -4.27 24.16
N ASN A 96 25.23 -3.01 24.31
CA ASN A 96 25.17 -2.00 23.26
C ASN A 96 26.57 -1.89 22.63
N TRP A 97 26.71 -2.28 21.38
CA TRP A 97 27.99 -2.43 20.68
C TRP A 97 28.20 -1.27 19.69
N GLN A 98 29.28 -0.51 19.87
CA GLN A 98 29.59 0.71 19.10
C GLN A 98 30.98 0.64 18.44
N ALA A 99 31.44 -0.57 18.07
CA ALA A 99 32.73 -0.69 17.38
C ALA A 99 32.66 -0.08 15.97
N GLY A 100 33.80 0.41 15.47
CA GLY A 100 33.86 1.09 14.17
C GLY A 100 33.35 2.54 14.17
N GLY A 101 32.98 3.09 15.34
CA GLY A 101 32.57 4.49 15.48
C GLY A 101 31.12 4.76 15.09
N HIS A 102 30.35 3.73 14.72
CA HIS A 102 28.93 3.87 14.49
C HIS A 102 28.17 4.01 15.81
N SER A 103 27.17 4.88 15.83
CA SER A 103 26.31 5.10 17.00
C SER A 103 24.83 5.12 16.65
N THR A 104 24.48 5.58 15.44
CA THR A 104 23.11 5.65 14.94
C THR A 104 23.06 4.92 13.61
N THR A 105 22.02 4.13 13.39
CA THR A 105 21.79 3.38 12.16
C THR A 105 20.29 3.31 11.90
N HIS A 106 19.91 3.49 10.63
CA HIS A 106 18.50 3.46 10.21
C HIS A 106 17.96 2.03 10.13
N ASN A 107 18.68 1.14 9.45
CA ASN A 107 18.17 -0.20 9.11
C ASN A 107 19.28 -1.28 9.21
N LEU A 108 18.87 -2.52 9.45
CA LEU A 108 19.67 -3.72 9.37
C LEU A 108 19.18 -4.62 8.25
N ILE A 109 20.12 -5.17 7.49
CA ILE A 109 19.83 -6.12 6.43
C ILE A 109 20.51 -7.44 6.79
N VAL A 110 19.77 -8.53 6.69
CA VAL A 110 20.29 -9.89 6.76
C VAL A 110 20.21 -10.48 5.37
N ASP A 111 21.24 -11.22 4.99
CA ASP A 111 21.30 -11.89 3.69
C ASP A 111 20.29 -13.06 3.61
N ASP A 112 20.15 -13.68 2.44
CA ASP A 112 19.14 -14.71 2.23
C ASP A 112 19.44 -16.06 2.90
N ASP A 113 20.68 -16.32 3.29
CA ASP A 113 21.05 -17.51 4.06
C ASP A 113 21.04 -17.29 5.59
N GLY A 114 20.95 -16.03 6.01
CA GLY A 114 20.77 -15.65 7.41
C GLY A 114 22.05 -15.72 8.24
N THR A 115 23.22 -15.55 7.61
CA THR A 115 24.52 -15.65 8.27
C THR A 115 25.24 -14.30 8.41
N ASP A 116 24.99 -13.37 7.50
CA ASP A 116 25.64 -12.06 7.46
C ASP A 116 24.67 -10.93 7.83
N LEU A 117 25.24 -9.82 8.29
CA LEU A 117 24.48 -8.66 8.77
C LEU A 117 25.09 -7.37 8.23
N TYR A 118 24.23 -6.46 7.80
CA TYR A 118 24.62 -5.20 7.20
C TYR A 118 23.94 -4.03 7.90
N LEU A 119 24.64 -2.91 8.01
CA LEU A 119 24.08 -1.62 8.41
C LEU A 119 23.72 -0.82 7.16
N ALA A 120 22.54 -0.21 7.15
CA ALA A 120 22.15 0.81 6.17
C ALA A 120 21.75 2.12 6.87
N GLY A 121 22.08 3.25 6.25
CA GLY A 121 21.83 4.58 6.83
C GLY A 121 22.60 4.87 8.11
N ALA A 122 23.71 4.17 8.37
CA ALA A 122 24.54 4.42 9.55
C ALA A 122 25.27 5.78 9.48
N ASN A 123 25.64 6.34 10.64
CA ASN A 123 26.48 7.55 10.70
C ASN A 123 27.96 7.34 10.32
N ILE A 124 28.25 6.25 9.63
CA ILE A 124 29.54 5.88 9.04
C ILE A 124 29.33 5.52 7.57
N GLY A 125 30.41 5.42 6.78
CA GLY A 125 30.32 4.92 5.41
C GLY A 125 29.37 5.71 4.48
N ASN A 126 29.16 7.00 4.77
CA ASN A 126 28.22 7.86 4.03
C ASN A 126 26.75 7.37 4.08
N GLY A 127 26.39 6.60 5.12
CA GLY A 127 25.08 5.96 5.22
C GLY A 127 24.86 4.84 4.19
N GLY A 128 25.93 4.35 3.55
CA GLY A 128 25.86 3.24 2.62
C GLY A 128 25.60 1.89 3.29
N LEU A 129 25.82 0.81 2.54
CA LEU A 129 25.63 -0.57 3.01
C LEU A 129 26.94 -1.10 3.60
N MET A 130 27.02 -1.21 4.92
CA MET A 130 28.22 -1.60 5.64
C MET A 130 28.11 -3.05 6.13
N HIS A 131 29.05 -3.91 5.74
CA HIS A 131 29.10 -5.29 6.20
C HIS A 131 29.60 -5.38 7.65
N LEU A 132 29.12 -6.38 8.38
CA LEU A 132 29.57 -6.72 9.72
C LEU A 132 30.14 -8.14 9.72
N ASP A 133 31.41 -8.29 10.12
CA ASP A 133 31.97 -9.58 10.46
C ASP A 133 31.23 -10.17 11.67
N MET A 134 30.52 -11.28 11.44
CA MET A 134 29.70 -11.99 12.42
C MET A 134 30.45 -13.13 13.15
N SER A 135 31.77 -13.25 13.00
CA SER A 135 32.58 -14.32 13.61
C SER A 135 32.51 -14.37 15.15
N ASP A 136 32.33 -13.22 15.81
CA ASP A 136 31.83 -13.13 17.19
C ASP A 136 30.45 -12.47 17.16
N PRO A 137 29.35 -13.24 17.22
CA PRO A 137 27.99 -12.71 17.11
C PRO A 137 27.64 -11.78 18.28
N THR A 138 28.41 -11.78 19.37
CA THR A 138 28.22 -10.83 20.48
C THR A 138 28.97 -9.52 20.29
N ARG A 139 29.83 -9.42 19.27
CA ARG A 139 30.72 -8.29 18.98
C ARG A 139 30.92 -8.10 17.46
N PRO A 140 29.84 -7.94 16.67
CA PRO A 140 29.95 -7.81 15.22
C PRO A 140 30.78 -6.59 14.82
N THR A 141 31.76 -6.71 13.94
CA THR A 141 32.65 -5.59 13.59
C THR A 141 32.54 -5.18 12.13
N VAL A 142 32.48 -3.88 11.88
CA VAL A 142 32.53 -3.34 10.51
C VAL A 142 33.88 -3.68 9.88
N ASP A 143 33.86 -4.38 8.76
CA ASP A 143 35.03 -4.88 8.03
C ASP A 143 35.04 -4.48 6.53
N GLY A 144 33.95 -3.89 6.03
CA GLY A 144 33.83 -3.40 4.67
C GLY A 144 32.48 -2.77 4.39
N GLY A 145 32.24 -2.42 3.13
CA GLY A 145 30.95 -1.91 2.70
C GLY A 145 31.00 -1.06 1.43
N TRP A 146 29.81 -0.84 0.87
CA TRP A 146 29.60 0.06 -0.24
C TRP A 146 29.20 1.45 0.25
N THR A 147 30.09 2.43 0.07
CA THR A 147 29.99 3.76 0.71
C THR A 147 29.73 4.92 -0.26
N ASN A 148 29.34 4.61 -1.50
CA ASN A 148 29.21 5.61 -2.56
C ASN A 148 28.05 6.59 -2.30
N MET A 149 26.97 6.16 -1.65
CA MET A 149 25.81 7.00 -1.31
C MET A 149 25.00 6.38 -0.17
N TYR A 150 23.96 7.10 0.27
CA TYR A 150 23.04 6.63 1.31
C TYR A 150 22.20 5.47 0.79
N VAL A 151 22.09 4.42 1.59
CA VAL A 151 21.20 3.27 1.40
C VAL A 151 20.16 3.33 2.52
N HIS A 152 18.89 3.33 2.14
CA HIS A 152 17.78 3.32 3.07
C HIS A 152 17.47 1.91 3.56
N ASP A 153 17.30 1.01 2.59
CA ASP A 153 17.05 -0.42 2.75
C ASP A 153 17.70 -1.16 1.58
N ALA A 154 17.96 -2.45 1.76
CA ALA A 154 18.44 -3.32 0.71
C ALA A 154 17.96 -4.75 0.92
N GLN A 155 17.92 -5.51 -0.17
CA GLN A 155 17.91 -6.96 -0.10
C GLN A 155 19.25 -7.49 -0.61
N VAL A 156 19.88 -8.32 0.21
CA VAL A 156 21.14 -8.99 -0.11
C VAL A 156 20.84 -10.46 -0.38
N VAL A 157 21.34 -10.98 -1.50
CA VAL A 157 21.17 -12.39 -1.87
C VAL A 157 22.44 -12.98 -2.47
N THR A 158 22.68 -14.26 -2.21
CA THR A 158 23.59 -15.06 -3.04
C THR A 158 22.94 -15.29 -4.41
N TRP A 159 23.49 -14.68 -5.45
CA TRP A 159 22.94 -14.77 -6.80
C TRP A 159 23.10 -16.16 -7.41
N GLN A 160 22.07 -16.62 -8.11
CA GLN A 160 22.05 -17.95 -8.71
C GLN A 160 21.93 -17.83 -10.24
N GLY A 161 22.89 -18.45 -10.93
CA GLY A 161 22.94 -18.52 -12.38
C GLY A 161 23.61 -17.33 -13.07
N GLY A 162 23.89 -17.52 -14.36
CA GLY A 162 24.52 -16.52 -15.21
C GLY A 162 25.97 -16.18 -14.81
N PRO A 163 26.51 -15.03 -15.25
CA PRO A 163 27.88 -14.62 -14.96
C PRO A 163 28.17 -14.25 -13.49
N LEU A 164 27.13 -14.03 -12.70
CA LEU A 164 27.20 -13.64 -11.28
C LEU A 164 26.89 -14.81 -10.33
N ASP A 165 26.81 -16.04 -10.83
CA ASP A 165 26.52 -17.24 -10.03
C ASP A 165 27.47 -17.36 -8.83
N GLY A 166 26.89 -17.49 -7.62
CA GLY A 166 27.60 -17.58 -6.35
C GLY A 166 28.17 -16.27 -5.82
N ARG A 167 27.89 -15.12 -6.46
CA ARG A 167 28.24 -13.79 -5.95
C ARG A 167 27.18 -13.28 -5.01
N GLU A 168 27.58 -12.46 -4.06
CA GLU A 168 26.66 -11.78 -3.17
C GLU A 168 26.26 -10.42 -3.77
N ILE A 169 24.98 -10.27 -4.07
CA ILE A 169 24.43 -9.12 -4.78
C ILE A 169 23.44 -8.41 -3.88
N ALA A 170 23.67 -7.11 -3.68
CA ALA A 170 22.77 -6.21 -2.98
C ALA A 170 21.93 -5.40 -3.97
N PHE A 171 20.62 -5.43 -3.78
CA PHE A 171 19.67 -4.51 -4.40
C PHE A 171 19.37 -3.42 -3.37
N CYS A 172 19.85 -2.21 -3.59
CA CYS A 172 19.77 -1.12 -2.62
C CYS A 172 18.77 -0.06 -3.08
N ALA A 173 17.81 0.29 -2.21
CA ALA A 173 17.03 1.51 -2.30
C ALA A 173 17.92 2.67 -1.81
N ALA A 174 18.38 3.51 -2.74
CA ALA A 174 19.51 4.40 -2.47
C ALA A 174 19.39 5.76 -3.14
N GLY A 175 20.06 6.75 -2.55
CA GLY A 175 20.11 8.12 -3.07
C GLY A 175 21.23 8.95 -2.45
N MET A 176 21.48 10.12 -3.03
CA MET A 176 22.38 11.13 -2.49
C MET A 176 21.66 12.02 -1.46
N ASN A 177 22.44 12.67 -0.60
CA ASN A 177 21.95 13.60 0.42
C ASN A 177 20.92 12.93 1.34
N GLY A 178 21.27 11.78 1.92
CA GLY A 178 20.36 11.03 2.79
C GLY A 178 19.17 10.39 2.06
N GLY A 179 19.30 10.09 0.76
CA GLY A 179 18.23 9.48 -0.05
C GLY A 179 17.35 10.47 -0.84
N PHE A 180 17.30 11.75 -0.43
CA PHE A 180 16.40 12.76 -1.00
C PHE A 180 16.69 13.22 -2.44
N THR A 181 17.83 12.82 -3.02
CA THR A 181 18.18 13.21 -4.39
C THR A 181 18.80 12.04 -5.13
N SER A 182 18.61 11.96 -6.45
CA SER A 182 19.07 10.80 -7.24
C SER A 182 18.55 9.47 -6.67
N ALA A 183 17.34 9.47 -6.11
CA ALA A 183 16.67 8.28 -5.61
C ALA A 183 16.51 7.24 -6.73
N GLY A 184 16.76 5.98 -6.39
CA GLY A 184 16.53 4.85 -7.29
C GLY A 184 17.18 3.57 -6.80
N LEU A 185 17.16 2.56 -7.68
CA LEU A 185 17.80 1.28 -7.41
C LEU A 185 19.30 1.36 -7.71
N ARG A 186 20.11 0.77 -6.82
CA ARG A 186 21.51 0.46 -7.07
C ARG A 186 21.70 -1.04 -6.93
N VAL A 187 22.32 -1.66 -7.92
CA VAL A 187 22.71 -3.07 -7.84
C VAL A 187 24.20 -3.11 -7.59
N VAL A 188 24.61 -3.77 -6.51
CA VAL A 188 25.99 -3.76 -6.03
C VAL A 188 26.45 -5.20 -5.83
N ASP A 189 27.62 -5.52 -6.37
CA ASP A 189 28.36 -6.73 -6.03
C ASP A 189 29.14 -6.46 -4.73
N ILE A 190 28.78 -7.18 -3.68
CA ILE A 190 29.33 -7.05 -2.34
C ILE A 190 30.08 -8.31 -1.88
N THR A 191 30.33 -9.25 -2.81
CA THR A 191 31.04 -10.53 -2.54
C THR A 191 32.37 -10.34 -1.79
N ASP A 192 33.07 -9.23 -2.05
CA ASP A 192 34.20 -8.78 -1.25
C ASP A 192 33.83 -7.42 -0.63
N PRO A 193 33.42 -7.38 0.64
CA PRO A 193 33.00 -6.13 1.29
C PRO A 193 34.08 -5.05 1.29
N ALA A 194 35.36 -5.41 1.23
CA ALA A 194 36.45 -4.44 1.14
C ALA A 194 36.56 -3.79 -0.25
N ASN A 195 35.97 -4.41 -1.28
CA ASN A 195 36.04 -4.00 -2.68
C ASN A 195 34.66 -4.04 -3.37
N ALA A 196 33.60 -3.62 -2.67
CA ALA A 196 32.25 -3.59 -3.22
C ALA A 196 32.16 -2.70 -4.48
N THR A 197 31.44 -3.17 -5.51
CA THR A 197 31.33 -2.46 -6.80
C THR A 197 29.89 -2.33 -7.28
N THR A 198 29.55 -1.16 -7.81
CA THR A 198 28.23 -0.96 -8.44
C THR A 198 28.19 -1.65 -9.80
N LEU A 199 27.24 -2.58 -9.97
CA LEU A 199 26.95 -3.25 -11.23
C LEU A 199 26.02 -2.40 -12.10
N ALA A 200 24.96 -1.86 -11.49
CA ALA A 200 23.93 -1.11 -12.21
C ALA A 200 23.32 0.03 -11.39
N THR A 201 22.74 0.97 -12.11
CA THR A 201 21.96 2.08 -11.56
C THR A 201 20.70 2.22 -12.39
N LEU A 202 19.54 2.15 -11.73
CA LEU A 202 18.25 2.36 -12.37
C LEU A 202 17.55 3.53 -11.68
N PHE A 203 17.19 4.52 -12.50
CA PHE A 203 16.29 5.61 -12.12
C PHE A 203 14.92 5.35 -12.73
N TYR A 204 13.89 5.85 -12.06
CA TYR A 204 12.49 5.74 -12.49
C TYR A 204 11.81 7.12 -12.43
N PRO A 205 10.74 7.35 -13.20
CA PRO A 205 10.00 8.62 -13.15
C PRO A 205 9.31 8.82 -11.80
N ASN A 206 9.01 10.08 -11.46
CA ASN A 206 8.27 10.44 -10.25
C ASN A 206 8.92 9.93 -8.95
N ALA A 207 10.26 9.93 -8.89
CA ALA A 207 10.98 9.50 -7.69
C ALA A 207 10.93 10.56 -6.59
N GLY A 208 10.44 10.17 -5.41
CA GLY A 208 10.51 10.96 -4.19
C GLY A 208 11.68 10.50 -3.32
N TYR A 209 11.63 9.24 -2.91
CA TYR A 209 12.53 8.59 -1.97
C TYR A 209 12.47 7.06 -2.11
N ALA A 210 13.44 6.46 -2.79
CA ALA A 210 13.53 5.00 -2.91
C ALA A 210 13.67 4.40 -1.51
N HIS A 211 12.65 3.67 -1.07
CA HIS A 211 12.48 3.32 0.34
C HIS A 211 12.90 1.88 0.63
N GLN A 212 12.25 0.91 -0.03
CA GLN A 212 12.46 -0.50 0.22
C GLN A 212 12.34 -1.32 -1.07
N VAL A 213 13.06 -2.44 -1.12
CA VAL A 213 13.05 -3.36 -2.26
C VAL A 213 12.95 -4.81 -1.81
N TRP A 214 12.28 -5.64 -2.60
CA TRP A 214 12.24 -7.08 -2.39
C TRP A 214 12.06 -7.84 -3.71
N LEU A 215 12.80 -8.92 -3.89
CA LEU A 215 12.80 -9.79 -5.05
C LEU A 215 11.56 -10.68 -5.06
N SER A 216 11.04 -10.99 -6.23
CA SER A 216 10.13 -12.12 -6.43
C SER A 216 10.80 -13.44 -6.03
N SER A 217 10.00 -14.46 -5.72
CA SER A 217 10.49 -15.77 -5.29
C SER A 217 11.39 -16.47 -6.32
N ASP A 218 11.23 -16.15 -7.61
CA ASP A 218 12.10 -16.64 -8.70
C ASP A 218 13.35 -15.76 -8.95
N ARG A 219 13.53 -14.68 -8.17
CA ARG A 219 14.60 -13.67 -8.24
C ARG A 219 14.73 -12.98 -9.60
N ARG A 220 13.69 -13.02 -10.43
CA ARG A 220 13.70 -12.37 -11.75
C ARG A 220 13.17 -10.96 -11.73
N TYR A 221 12.31 -10.64 -10.77
CA TYR A 221 11.68 -9.33 -10.63
C TYR A 221 11.99 -8.76 -9.25
N LEU A 222 12.06 -7.44 -9.18
CA LEU A 222 12.24 -6.68 -7.95
C LEU A 222 11.08 -5.70 -7.83
N TYR A 223 10.47 -5.67 -6.65
CA TYR A 223 9.45 -4.71 -6.28
C TYR A 223 10.07 -3.60 -5.46
N LEU A 224 9.76 -2.34 -5.80
CA LEU A 224 10.33 -1.16 -5.15
C LEU A 224 9.22 -0.19 -4.76
N ASN A 225 9.18 0.18 -3.48
CA ASN A 225 8.33 1.24 -2.92
C ASN A 225 9.11 2.55 -2.78
N ASP A 226 8.40 3.67 -2.94
CA ASP A 226 8.94 5.03 -2.87
C ASP A 226 8.10 5.87 -1.90
N GLU A 227 8.54 5.94 -0.65
CA GLU A 227 7.73 6.39 0.49
C GLU A 227 7.24 7.85 0.39
N LEU A 228 7.85 8.68 -0.45
CA LEU A 228 7.49 10.11 -0.53
C LEU A 228 6.75 10.48 -1.80
N ASP A 229 6.56 9.59 -2.77
CA ASP A 229 5.96 9.97 -4.04
C ASP A 229 4.44 10.26 -3.95
N GLU A 230 3.71 9.63 -3.03
CA GLU A 230 2.31 9.97 -2.75
C GLU A 230 2.20 11.25 -1.91
N GLU A 231 2.98 11.39 -0.83
CA GLU A 231 2.92 12.55 0.08
C GLU A 231 3.26 13.86 -0.66
N THR A 232 4.24 13.79 -1.55
CA THR A 232 4.67 14.95 -2.37
C THR A 232 3.78 15.18 -3.59
N GLY A 233 2.80 14.31 -3.84
CA GLY A 233 1.86 14.41 -4.96
C GLY A 233 2.48 14.11 -6.33
N LEU A 234 3.62 13.42 -6.37
CA LEU A 234 4.26 12.95 -7.61
C LEU A 234 3.45 11.83 -8.28
N VAL A 235 2.76 11.02 -7.48
CA VAL A 235 1.76 10.04 -7.92
C VAL A 235 0.46 10.20 -7.10
N PRO A 236 -0.72 9.87 -7.66
CA PRO A 236 -1.99 10.09 -6.98
C PRO A 236 -2.44 8.92 -6.09
N ILE A 237 -1.80 7.76 -6.22
CA ILE A 237 -2.13 6.49 -5.55
C ILE A 237 -0.85 5.74 -5.20
N THR A 238 -0.93 4.86 -4.19
CA THR A 238 0.10 3.91 -3.78
C THR A 238 0.78 3.27 -4.99
N THR A 239 2.08 3.44 -5.21
CA THR A 239 2.74 3.01 -6.45
C THR A 239 4.00 2.17 -6.24
N THR A 240 3.82 0.84 -6.25
CA THR A 240 4.95 -0.10 -6.27
C THR A 240 5.47 -0.30 -7.69
N ARG A 241 6.78 -0.16 -7.88
CA ARG A 241 7.48 -0.36 -9.17
C ARG A 241 7.86 -1.81 -9.37
N VAL A 242 7.72 -2.30 -10.61
CA VAL A 242 8.15 -3.65 -11.01
C VAL A 242 9.36 -3.55 -11.94
N ILE A 243 10.47 -4.16 -11.53
CA ILE A 243 11.75 -4.08 -12.22
C ILE A 243 12.19 -5.50 -12.59
N ASP A 244 12.49 -5.75 -13.87
CA ASP A 244 13.19 -6.97 -14.30
C ASP A 244 14.66 -6.87 -13.87
N VAL A 245 15.11 -7.85 -13.08
CA VAL A 245 16.48 -7.98 -12.58
C VAL A 245 17.09 -9.33 -12.95
N SER A 246 16.52 -10.03 -13.94
CA SER A 246 17.06 -11.30 -14.44
C SER A 246 18.49 -11.19 -14.94
N ASP A 247 18.91 -9.99 -15.35
CA ASP A 247 20.31 -9.56 -15.44
C ASP A 247 20.56 -8.40 -14.46
N PRO A 248 21.17 -8.67 -13.28
CA PRO A 248 21.43 -7.63 -12.28
C PRO A 248 22.34 -6.50 -12.77
N ALA A 249 23.12 -6.72 -13.82
CA ALA A 249 23.94 -5.67 -14.43
C ALA A 249 23.14 -4.76 -15.38
N ASN A 250 21.93 -5.15 -15.78
CA ASN A 250 21.08 -4.42 -16.72
C ASN A 250 19.59 -4.47 -16.28
N PRO A 251 19.23 -3.95 -15.10
CA PRO A 251 17.85 -3.93 -14.64
C PRO A 251 16.97 -3.04 -15.52
N VAL A 252 15.68 -3.41 -15.67
CA VAL A 252 14.72 -2.69 -16.53
C VAL A 252 13.40 -2.46 -15.80
N LEU A 253 12.95 -1.21 -15.72
CA LEU A 253 11.61 -0.89 -15.21
C LEU A 253 10.55 -1.38 -16.21
N LEU A 254 9.67 -2.28 -15.77
CA LEU A 254 8.60 -2.84 -16.61
C LEU A 254 7.29 -2.08 -16.46
N GLY A 255 7.00 -1.60 -15.25
CA GLY A 255 5.74 -0.95 -14.94
C GLY A 255 5.56 -0.73 -13.44
N THR A 256 4.31 -0.60 -13.03
CA THR A 256 3.90 -0.41 -11.63
C THR A 256 2.61 -1.17 -11.34
N PHE A 257 2.32 -1.43 -10.07
CA PHE A 257 1.02 -1.90 -9.61
C PHE A 257 0.58 -1.12 -8.36
N SER A 258 -0.71 -1.22 -8.01
CA SER A 258 -1.33 -0.43 -6.93
C SER A 258 -2.56 -1.14 -6.36
N SER A 259 -2.89 -0.85 -5.10
CA SER A 259 -4.20 -1.14 -4.50
C SER A 259 -5.28 -0.11 -4.88
N GLY A 260 -4.93 0.94 -5.63
CA GLY A 260 -5.81 2.04 -6.00
C GLY A 260 -6.10 3.02 -4.85
N ARG A 261 -5.45 2.85 -3.69
CA ARG A 261 -5.59 3.74 -2.51
C ARG A 261 -4.61 4.92 -2.61
N PRO A 262 -4.93 6.08 -2.03
CA PRO A 262 -4.02 7.23 -2.00
C PRO A 262 -2.99 7.19 -0.85
N SER A 263 -2.84 6.07 -0.14
CA SER A 263 -1.91 5.96 0.99
C SER A 263 -0.45 5.86 0.54
N ILE A 264 0.48 6.23 1.41
CA ILE A 264 1.91 6.04 1.20
C ILE A 264 2.25 4.54 1.17
N ASP A 265 3.06 4.11 0.20
CA ASP A 265 3.69 2.79 0.22
C ASP A 265 4.93 2.75 1.13
N HIS A 266 5.19 1.60 1.77
CA HIS A 266 6.31 1.50 2.71
C HIS A 266 7.05 0.16 2.57
N ASN A 267 6.84 -0.79 3.49
CA ASN A 267 7.54 -2.07 3.47
C ASN A 267 6.73 -3.14 2.74
N LEU A 268 7.36 -3.86 1.82
CA LEU A 268 6.82 -5.06 1.20
C LEU A 268 7.76 -6.26 1.36
N TYR A 269 7.18 -7.45 1.33
CA TYR A 269 7.89 -8.71 1.37
C TYR A 269 7.18 -9.74 0.50
N THR A 270 7.95 -10.53 -0.23
CA THR A 270 7.40 -11.64 -1.01
C THR A 270 7.56 -12.95 -0.24
N ARG A 271 6.50 -13.75 -0.18
CA ARG A 271 6.55 -15.12 0.33
C ARG A 271 5.67 -15.97 -0.57
N ASP A 272 6.23 -17.05 -1.09
CA ASP A 272 5.59 -17.93 -2.07
C ASP A 272 5.19 -17.15 -3.34
N GLU A 273 3.91 -17.05 -3.66
CA GLU A 273 3.38 -16.26 -4.78
C GLU A 273 2.71 -14.97 -4.30
N PHE A 274 2.88 -14.58 -3.04
CA PHE A 274 2.22 -13.42 -2.45
C PHE A 274 3.19 -12.26 -2.19
N ILE A 275 2.69 -11.04 -2.36
CA ILE A 275 3.35 -9.80 -1.94
C ILE A 275 2.55 -9.24 -0.77
N PHE A 276 3.16 -9.19 0.41
CA PHE A 276 2.60 -8.58 1.61
C PHE A 276 3.18 -7.19 1.76
N GLN A 277 2.33 -6.17 1.88
CA GLN A 277 2.76 -4.79 1.85
C GLN A 277 2.08 -3.97 2.94
N ALA A 278 2.86 -3.35 3.82
CA ALA A 278 2.38 -2.38 4.79
C ALA A 278 2.34 -0.98 4.12
N ASN A 279 1.16 -0.39 4.06
CA ASN A 279 0.91 0.90 3.41
C ASN A 279 0.27 1.89 4.37
N TYR A 280 0.95 2.17 5.49
CA TYR A 280 0.54 3.13 6.51
C TYR A 280 -0.97 3.12 6.75
N ARG A 281 -1.66 4.14 6.26
CA ARG A 281 -3.06 4.40 6.50
C ARG A 281 -4.04 3.46 5.81
N SER A 282 -3.59 2.73 4.79
CA SER A 282 -4.41 1.70 4.16
C SER A 282 -4.12 0.30 4.70
N GLY A 283 -3.23 0.18 5.71
CA GLY A 283 -2.95 -1.04 6.45
C GLY A 283 -2.12 -2.06 5.65
N LEU A 284 -2.34 -3.35 5.94
CA LEU A 284 -1.76 -4.44 5.17
C LEU A 284 -2.54 -4.63 3.87
N ARG A 285 -1.81 -4.66 2.76
CA ARG A 285 -2.26 -5.03 1.42
C ARG A 285 -1.60 -6.33 0.99
N VAL A 286 -2.36 -7.23 0.38
CA VAL A 286 -1.85 -8.52 -0.09
C VAL A 286 -2.19 -8.71 -1.55
N PHE A 287 -1.15 -8.90 -2.36
CA PHE A 287 -1.27 -9.14 -3.79
C PHE A 287 -0.90 -10.59 -4.13
N ASN A 288 -1.60 -11.18 -5.10
CA ASN A 288 -1.09 -12.35 -5.79
C ASN A 288 -0.09 -11.90 -6.86
N GLY A 289 1.15 -12.34 -6.73
CA GLY A 289 2.26 -12.12 -7.66
C GLY A 289 2.65 -13.35 -8.48
N SER A 290 1.76 -14.32 -8.65
CA SER A 290 1.95 -15.46 -9.58
C SER A 290 2.16 -15.01 -11.04
N ASP A 291 1.56 -13.89 -11.43
CA ASP A 291 2.09 -13.04 -12.51
C ASP A 291 2.90 -11.90 -11.88
N PRO A 292 4.24 -12.02 -11.77
CA PRO A 292 5.07 -11.06 -11.07
C PRO A 292 5.15 -9.70 -11.76
N VAL A 293 4.70 -9.57 -13.02
CA VAL A 293 4.65 -8.29 -13.73
C VAL A 293 3.30 -7.60 -13.66
N ASN A 294 2.25 -8.34 -13.30
CA ASN A 294 0.91 -7.78 -13.06
C ASN A 294 0.28 -8.31 -11.75
N PRO A 295 0.86 -8.01 -10.57
CA PRO A 295 0.26 -8.45 -9.32
C PRO A 295 -1.15 -7.86 -9.11
N ILE A 296 -2.05 -8.67 -8.53
CA ILE A 296 -3.44 -8.28 -8.28
C ILE A 296 -3.77 -8.35 -6.80
N GLU A 297 -4.43 -7.32 -6.24
CA GLU A 297 -4.82 -7.31 -4.83
C GLU A 297 -5.86 -8.42 -4.58
N ILE A 298 -5.62 -9.25 -3.58
CA ILE A 298 -6.47 -10.40 -3.21
C ILE A 298 -6.94 -10.37 -1.76
N GLY A 299 -6.47 -9.41 -0.97
CA GLY A 299 -6.80 -9.28 0.44
C GLY A 299 -6.18 -8.05 1.05
N TYR A 300 -6.76 -7.60 2.15
CA TYR A 300 -6.24 -6.51 2.95
C TYR A 300 -6.66 -6.68 4.41
N PHE A 301 -5.92 -6.05 5.31
CA PHE A 301 -6.31 -5.86 6.70
C PHE A 301 -5.99 -4.41 7.08
N ASP A 302 -7.05 -3.61 7.20
CA ASP A 302 -6.91 -2.18 7.46
C ASP A 302 -6.68 -1.92 8.94
N THR A 303 -5.46 -1.52 9.29
CA THR A 303 -5.10 -1.15 10.65
C THR A 303 -5.50 0.29 11.00
N PHE A 304 -5.81 1.14 10.00
CA PHE A 304 -6.19 2.56 10.14
C PHE A 304 -7.49 2.92 9.36
N PRO A 305 -8.67 2.40 9.76
CA PRO A 305 -9.91 2.49 8.97
C PRO A 305 -10.53 3.89 8.83
N ASN A 306 -9.93 4.93 9.42
CA ASN A 306 -10.51 6.27 9.45
C ASN A 306 -10.12 7.12 8.22
N SER A 307 -9.06 6.77 7.50
CA SER A 307 -8.55 7.56 6.37
C SER A 307 -7.53 6.76 5.58
N ASP A 308 -7.52 6.90 4.25
CA ASP A 308 -6.46 6.38 3.37
C ASP A 308 -5.50 7.49 2.89
N ALA A 309 -5.57 8.70 3.43
CA ALA A 309 -4.75 9.83 2.94
C ALA A 309 -3.24 9.53 3.05
N ALA A 310 -2.43 10.12 2.16
CA ALA A 310 -0.97 10.00 2.15
C ALA A 310 -0.33 10.63 3.39
N GLN A 311 -0.36 9.92 4.53
CA GLN A 311 0.27 10.32 5.79
C GLN A 311 0.81 9.08 6.51
N PHE A 312 1.84 9.25 7.33
CA PHE A 312 2.63 8.20 7.98
C PHE A 312 1.96 7.50 9.18
N ASN A 313 0.64 7.52 9.34
CA ASN A 313 -0.02 6.80 10.45
C ASN A 313 -0.40 5.39 10.03
N GLY A 314 -0.50 4.44 10.95
CA GLY A 314 -0.95 3.09 10.65
C GLY A 314 0.19 2.08 10.51
N ALA A 315 0.07 1.16 9.54
CA ALA A 315 0.98 0.04 9.36
C ALA A 315 2.38 0.49 8.87
N TRP A 316 3.38 0.38 9.74
CA TRP A 316 4.80 0.62 9.41
C TRP A 316 5.39 -0.59 8.70
N SER A 317 5.26 -1.79 9.26
CA SER A 317 5.93 -2.98 8.69
C SER A 317 5.05 -4.21 8.75
N VAL A 318 5.43 -5.22 7.98
CA VAL A 318 4.81 -6.54 7.93
C VAL A 318 5.91 -7.60 7.92
N TYR A 319 5.72 -8.70 8.63
CA TYR A 319 6.62 -9.85 8.56
C TYR A 319 5.81 -11.12 8.25
N PRO A 320 5.99 -11.72 7.05
CA PRO A 320 5.24 -12.90 6.66
C PRO A 320 6.01 -14.22 6.88
N PHE A 321 7.23 -14.27 7.37
CA PHE A 321 8.07 -15.48 7.22
C PHE A 321 7.93 -16.53 8.34
N PHE A 322 6.86 -16.53 9.14
CA PHE A 322 6.66 -17.57 10.15
C PHE A 322 6.32 -18.93 9.53
N PRO A 323 6.95 -20.04 9.97
CA PRO A 323 6.61 -21.40 9.54
C PRO A 323 5.13 -21.79 9.69
N SER A 324 4.42 -21.25 10.66
CA SER A 324 2.98 -21.46 10.83
C SER A 324 2.12 -20.84 9.72
N GLY A 325 2.71 -19.98 8.88
CA GLY A 325 2.00 -19.16 7.90
C GLY A 325 1.48 -17.85 8.48
N THR A 326 1.56 -17.64 9.80
CA THR A 326 1.16 -16.41 10.48
C THR A 326 1.87 -15.18 9.90
N VAL A 327 1.15 -14.09 9.74
CA VAL A 327 1.68 -12.79 9.32
C VAL A 327 1.52 -11.81 10.47
N ILE A 328 2.55 -11.03 10.78
CA ILE A 328 2.44 -9.93 11.76
C ILE A 328 2.53 -8.58 11.06
N VAL A 329 1.81 -7.60 11.59
CA VAL A 329 1.84 -6.21 11.10
C VAL A 329 2.12 -5.31 12.29
N SER A 330 3.10 -4.44 12.16
CA SER A 330 3.43 -3.43 13.16
C SER A 330 2.77 -2.11 12.78
N ASP A 331 1.87 -1.64 13.63
CA ASP A 331 1.19 -0.36 13.48
C ASP A 331 1.71 0.65 14.52
N ILE A 332 1.94 1.88 14.08
CA ILE A 332 2.51 2.95 14.88
C ILE A 332 1.67 3.23 16.12
N GLU A 333 0.35 3.36 15.97
CA GLU A 333 -0.53 3.78 17.06
C GLU A 333 -1.21 2.60 17.77
N ARG A 334 -1.46 1.50 17.05
CA ARG A 334 -2.28 0.37 17.51
C ARG A 334 -1.45 -0.88 17.83
N GLY A 335 -0.15 -0.83 17.60
CA GLY A 335 0.80 -1.86 17.99
C GLY A 335 0.77 -3.09 17.07
N LEU A 336 1.07 -4.26 17.63
CA LEU A 336 1.24 -5.50 16.87
C LEU A 336 -0.10 -6.16 16.52
N PHE A 337 -0.36 -6.38 15.24
CA PHE A 337 -1.41 -7.27 14.74
C PHE A 337 -0.80 -8.62 14.35
N ILE A 338 -1.52 -9.69 14.61
CA ILE A 338 -1.12 -11.08 14.32
C ILE A 338 -2.27 -11.69 13.54
N LEU A 339 -2.00 -12.10 12.31
CA LEU A 339 -3.00 -12.43 11.31
C LEU A 339 -2.82 -13.87 10.84
N ASP A 340 -3.93 -14.60 10.87
CA ASP A 340 -4.07 -15.83 10.10
C ASP A 340 -4.43 -15.46 8.66
N VAL A 341 -3.59 -15.90 7.72
CA VAL A 341 -3.77 -15.63 6.29
C VAL A 341 -4.10 -16.87 5.47
N THR A 342 -4.49 -17.98 6.11
CA THR A 342 -4.92 -19.23 5.44
C THR A 342 -6.09 -19.01 4.47
N ALA A 343 -6.91 -17.98 4.69
CA ALA A 343 -7.96 -17.59 3.76
C ALA A 343 -7.43 -17.16 2.38
N LEU A 344 -6.14 -16.79 2.26
CA LEU A 344 -5.52 -16.49 0.97
C LEU A 344 -5.42 -17.71 0.07
N ASP A 345 -5.27 -18.90 0.67
CA ASP A 345 -5.17 -20.18 -0.04
C ASP A 345 -6.54 -20.73 -0.48
N ALA A 346 -7.64 -20.07 -0.10
CA ALA A 346 -8.98 -20.50 -0.45
C ALA A 346 -9.20 -20.47 -1.97
N GLU A 347 -9.86 -21.50 -2.49
CA GLU A 347 -10.34 -21.55 -3.87
C GLU A 347 -11.33 -20.42 -4.12
N ARG A 348 -11.04 -19.49 -5.05
CA ARG A 348 -11.93 -18.36 -5.36
C ARG A 348 -11.79 -17.79 -6.75
N LEU A 349 -12.86 -17.16 -7.24
CA LEU A 349 -12.83 -16.28 -8.41
C LEU A 349 -13.00 -14.82 -7.96
N ILE A 350 -12.11 -13.93 -8.40
CA ILE A 350 -12.29 -12.49 -8.26
C ILE A 350 -12.80 -11.95 -9.59
N ILE A 351 -14.00 -11.39 -9.57
CA ILE A 351 -14.65 -10.76 -10.72
C ILE A 351 -14.58 -9.25 -10.51
N SER A 352 -13.99 -8.52 -11.45
CA SER A 352 -13.82 -7.06 -11.38
C SER A 352 -14.34 -6.39 -12.66
N PRO A 353 -15.02 -5.23 -12.58
CA PRO A 353 -15.47 -4.53 -13.78
C PRO A 353 -14.27 -3.98 -14.56
N VAL A 354 -14.36 -4.05 -15.89
CA VAL A 354 -13.41 -3.38 -16.80
C VAL A 354 -14.06 -2.09 -17.28
N GLY A 355 -13.65 -0.97 -16.69
CA GLY A 355 -14.22 0.35 -16.92
C GLY A 355 -15.44 0.65 -16.03
N GLU A 356 -16.22 1.66 -16.42
CA GLU A 356 -17.38 2.08 -15.64
C GLU A 356 -18.55 1.09 -15.73
N VAL A 357 -19.17 0.83 -14.59
CA VAL A 357 -20.41 0.05 -14.53
C VAL A 357 -21.59 0.92 -14.98
N PRO A 358 -22.42 0.49 -15.95
CA PRO A 358 -23.52 1.31 -16.46
C PRO A 358 -24.55 1.67 -15.39
N THR A 359 -24.80 2.96 -15.22
CA THR A 359 -25.88 3.48 -14.34
C THR A 359 -27.15 3.84 -15.12
N THR A 360 -27.07 3.84 -16.45
CA THR A 360 -28.19 4.09 -17.38
C THR A 360 -28.15 3.07 -18.52
N LEU A 361 -29.30 2.54 -18.89
CA LEU A 361 -29.46 1.59 -20.00
C LEU A 361 -30.52 2.10 -20.99
N ASP A 362 -30.26 1.92 -22.28
CA ASP A 362 -31.27 2.12 -23.32
C ASP A 362 -32.28 0.95 -23.28
N PRO A 363 -33.61 1.21 -23.28
CA PRO A 363 -34.63 0.17 -23.39
C PRO A 363 -34.46 -0.77 -24.59
N ALA A 364 -33.82 -0.32 -25.67
CA ALA A 364 -33.48 -1.14 -26.83
C ALA A 364 -32.36 -2.16 -26.54
N GLY A 365 -31.61 -1.99 -25.45
CA GLY A 365 -30.42 -2.78 -25.13
C GLY A 365 -29.18 -2.29 -25.89
N GLY A 366 -28.16 -3.15 -25.96
CA GLY A 366 -26.94 -2.89 -26.73
C GLY A 366 -25.79 -2.23 -25.97
N ALA A 367 -26.02 -1.75 -24.75
CA ALA A 367 -24.92 -1.37 -23.85
C ALA A 367 -24.01 -2.58 -23.61
N VAL A 368 -22.70 -2.35 -23.47
CA VAL A 368 -21.73 -3.41 -23.20
C VAL A 368 -21.08 -3.16 -21.85
N MET A 369 -21.05 -4.19 -21.01
CA MET A 369 -20.23 -4.24 -19.80
C MET A 369 -19.19 -5.33 -19.96
N SER A 370 -17.97 -5.09 -19.48
CA SER A 370 -16.92 -6.11 -19.44
C SER A 370 -16.46 -6.33 -18.01
N VAL A 371 -16.00 -7.54 -17.71
CA VAL A 371 -15.39 -7.93 -16.44
C VAL A 371 -14.11 -8.70 -16.70
N SER A 372 -13.14 -8.59 -15.79
CA SER A 372 -12.01 -9.50 -15.69
C SER A 372 -12.28 -10.52 -14.60
N ILE A 373 -11.98 -11.78 -14.85
CA ILE A 373 -12.14 -12.87 -13.89
C ILE A 373 -10.77 -13.52 -13.65
N ASN A 374 -10.30 -13.44 -12.41
CA ASN A 374 -9.06 -14.07 -11.97
C ASN A 374 -9.38 -15.26 -11.05
N ALA A 375 -8.81 -16.42 -11.36
CA ALA A 375 -9.01 -17.66 -10.58
C ALA A 375 -7.81 -17.93 -9.66
N PHE A 376 -8.09 -18.30 -8.41
CA PHE A 376 -7.09 -18.57 -7.38
C PHE A 376 -7.32 -19.96 -6.81
N ASN A 377 -6.29 -20.81 -6.89
CA ASN A 377 -6.35 -22.21 -6.46
C ASN A 377 -7.53 -23.00 -7.03
N THR A 378 -8.12 -22.51 -8.13
CA THR A 378 -9.29 -23.07 -8.78
C THR A 378 -9.21 -22.81 -10.27
N GLN A 379 -10.20 -23.31 -11.02
CA GLN A 379 -10.34 -23.03 -12.44
C GLN A 379 -11.72 -22.42 -12.68
N LEU A 380 -11.77 -21.44 -13.58
CA LEU A 380 -13.02 -20.86 -14.05
C LEU A 380 -13.74 -21.85 -14.96
N ASP A 381 -15.02 -22.16 -14.69
CA ASP A 381 -15.90 -22.72 -15.70
C ASP A 381 -16.38 -21.59 -16.61
N ALA A 382 -15.66 -21.35 -17.71
CA ALA A 382 -15.97 -20.25 -18.63
C ALA A 382 -17.40 -20.30 -19.19
N SER A 383 -18.05 -21.48 -19.22
CA SER A 383 -19.42 -21.63 -19.72
C SER A 383 -20.49 -21.13 -18.74
N SER A 384 -20.13 -20.96 -17.46
CA SER A 384 -21.00 -20.46 -16.40
C SER A 384 -21.07 -18.94 -16.31
N VAL A 385 -20.12 -18.24 -16.96
CA VAL A 385 -20.00 -16.77 -16.85
C VAL A 385 -21.24 -16.11 -17.44
N ALA A 386 -21.96 -15.37 -16.62
CA ALA A 386 -23.23 -14.79 -17.01
C ALA A 386 -23.55 -13.48 -16.30
N LEU A 387 -24.26 -12.59 -16.98
CA LEU A 387 -24.90 -11.41 -16.40
C LEU A 387 -26.38 -11.70 -16.20
N SER A 388 -26.84 -11.56 -14.96
CA SER A 388 -28.25 -11.63 -14.60
C SER A 388 -28.81 -10.21 -14.52
N ILE A 389 -29.84 -9.92 -15.31
CA ILE A 389 -30.55 -8.63 -15.29
C ILE A 389 -32.03 -8.83 -15.00
N THR A 390 -32.55 -8.08 -14.03
CA THR A 390 -33.95 -8.10 -13.62
C THR A 390 -34.58 -6.73 -13.85
N ASP A 391 -35.70 -6.70 -14.56
CA ASP A 391 -36.53 -5.51 -14.75
C ASP A 391 -38.01 -5.85 -14.49
N ALA A 392 -38.93 -4.97 -14.90
CA ALA A 392 -40.38 -5.18 -14.75
C ALA A 392 -40.93 -6.41 -15.49
N ASN A 393 -40.21 -6.94 -16.49
CA ASN A 393 -40.59 -8.13 -17.25
C ASN A 393 -39.98 -9.42 -16.66
N GLY A 394 -39.15 -9.31 -15.63
CA GLY A 394 -38.51 -10.43 -14.95
C GLY A 394 -37.00 -10.52 -15.18
N THR A 395 -36.42 -11.62 -14.71
CA THR A 395 -34.97 -11.88 -14.79
C THR A 395 -34.59 -12.56 -16.10
N ARG A 396 -33.51 -12.11 -16.72
CA ARG A 396 -32.88 -12.71 -17.90
C ARG A 396 -31.41 -12.91 -17.67
N ILE A 397 -30.87 -13.98 -18.25
CA ILE A 397 -29.46 -14.34 -18.17
C ILE A 397 -28.82 -14.09 -19.54
N VAL A 398 -27.73 -13.33 -19.55
CA VAL A 398 -26.89 -13.07 -20.72
C VAL A 398 -25.59 -13.82 -20.54
N ALA A 399 -25.31 -14.78 -21.43
CA ALA A 399 -24.02 -15.48 -21.41
C ALA A 399 -22.88 -14.51 -21.71
N GLY A 400 -21.78 -14.64 -20.97
CA GLY A 400 -20.56 -13.89 -21.23
C GLY A 400 -19.91 -14.32 -22.53
N VAL A 401 -19.42 -13.34 -23.30
CA VAL A 401 -18.58 -13.59 -24.47
C VAL A 401 -17.13 -13.43 -24.03
N ASP A 402 -16.37 -14.53 -24.07
CA ASP A 402 -14.93 -14.56 -23.77
C ASP A 402 -14.16 -13.73 -24.80
N GLN A 403 -13.41 -12.74 -24.31
CA GLN A 403 -12.55 -11.86 -25.10
C GLN A 403 -11.08 -12.30 -25.03
N GLY A 404 -10.77 -13.36 -24.30
CA GLY A 404 -9.41 -13.80 -23.98
C GLY A 404 -8.85 -13.10 -22.74
N GLY A 405 -7.79 -13.68 -22.16
CA GLY A 405 -7.10 -13.11 -21.00
C GLY A 405 -7.96 -13.01 -19.74
N GLY A 406 -8.99 -13.85 -19.59
CA GLY A 406 -9.91 -13.80 -18.46
C GLY A 406 -10.94 -12.66 -18.54
N VAL A 407 -11.02 -11.95 -19.66
CA VAL A 407 -12.00 -10.87 -19.86
C VAL A 407 -13.25 -11.39 -20.54
N PHE A 408 -14.42 -11.08 -19.97
CA PHE A 408 -15.72 -11.42 -20.52
C PHE A 408 -16.55 -10.16 -20.74
N SER A 409 -17.26 -10.11 -21.86
CA SER A 409 -18.17 -9.00 -22.18
C SER A 409 -19.62 -9.46 -22.25
N PHE A 410 -20.55 -8.60 -21.83
CA PHE A 410 -21.98 -8.82 -21.86
C PHE A 410 -22.65 -7.69 -22.64
N THR A 411 -23.46 -8.03 -23.64
CA THR A 411 -24.34 -7.06 -24.31
C THR A 411 -25.70 -7.10 -23.63
N PHE A 412 -26.11 -5.98 -23.04
CA PHE A 412 -27.41 -5.87 -22.37
C PHE A 412 -28.55 -6.13 -23.38
N PRO A 413 -29.55 -6.95 -23.04
CA PRO A 413 -30.72 -7.19 -23.88
C PRO A 413 -31.64 -5.97 -23.84
N SER A 414 -32.74 -6.00 -24.60
CA SER A 414 -33.79 -4.98 -24.44
C SER A 414 -34.35 -5.01 -23.01
N VAL A 415 -34.47 -3.86 -22.36
CA VAL A 415 -34.89 -3.74 -20.95
C VAL A 415 -36.13 -2.86 -20.84
N ALA A 416 -37.06 -3.19 -19.95
CA ALA A 416 -38.26 -2.39 -19.70
C ALA A 416 -37.89 -1.04 -19.08
N CYS A 417 -38.54 0.02 -19.56
CA CYS A 417 -38.37 1.36 -19.01
C CYS A 417 -38.66 1.40 -17.50
N GLY A 418 -37.94 2.27 -16.79
CA GLY A 418 -38.02 2.40 -15.34
C GLY A 418 -36.66 2.13 -14.71
N GLY A 419 -36.54 0.99 -14.03
CA GLY A 419 -35.29 0.56 -13.39
C GLY A 419 -35.01 -0.91 -13.64
N ALA A 420 -33.73 -1.25 -13.65
CA ALA A 420 -33.26 -2.63 -13.70
C ALA A 420 -32.15 -2.83 -12.67
N THR A 421 -32.06 -4.03 -12.12
CA THR A 421 -30.93 -4.47 -11.31
C THR A 421 -30.16 -5.55 -12.04
N PHE A 422 -28.84 -5.59 -11.87
CA PHE A 422 -28.02 -6.61 -12.48
C PHE A 422 -26.78 -6.96 -11.65
N PHE A 423 -26.30 -8.19 -11.83
CA PHE A 423 -25.04 -8.68 -11.29
C PHE A 423 -24.42 -9.68 -12.27
N VAL A 424 -23.11 -9.92 -12.16
CA VAL A 424 -22.41 -10.97 -12.90
C VAL A 424 -22.16 -12.15 -11.97
N SER A 425 -22.27 -13.37 -12.49
CA SER A 425 -21.91 -14.60 -11.80
C SER A 425 -20.94 -15.44 -12.64
N ALA A 426 -20.07 -16.18 -11.97
CA ALA A 426 -19.23 -17.20 -12.57
C ALA A 426 -19.00 -18.34 -11.59
N ASP A 427 -19.01 -19.56 -12.09
CA ASP A 427 -18.73 -20.77 -11.32
C ASP A 427 -17.26 -21.17 -11.49
N ALA A 428 -16.67 -21.63 -10.39
CA ALA A 428 -15.45 -22.40 -10.42
C ALA A 428 -15.75 -23.87 -10.75
N THR A 429 -14.78 -24.59 -11.31
CA THR A 429 -14.92 -26.01 -11.67
C THR A 429 -15.20 -26.94 -10.48
N ASN A 430 -14.98 -26.45 -9.26
CA ASN A 430 -15.34 -27.11 -8.01
C ASN A 430 -16.85 -27.00 -7.65
N GLY A 431 -17.64 -26.25 -8.45
CA GLY A 431 -19.07 -26.03 -8.26
C GLY A 431 -19.45 -24.85 -7.36
N GLN A 432 -18.49 -24.01 -6.95
CA GLN A 432 -18.75 -22.78 -6.20
C GLN A 432 -19.07 -21.61 -7.14
N THR A 433 -20.08 -20.82 -6.80
CA THR A 433 -20.49 -19.62 -7.56
C THR A 433 -19.95 -18.35 -6.90
N PHE A 434 -19.36 -17.48 -7.71
CA PHE A 434 -18.88 -16.15 -7.33
C PHE A 434 -19.67 -15.08 -8.08
N THR A 435 -19.79 -13.89 -7.49
CA THR A 435 -20.59 -12.81 -8.07
C THR A 435 -19.86 -11.46 -8.06
N LEU A 436 -20.29 -10.56 -8.95
CA LEU A 436 -19.98 -9.14 -8.92
C LEU A 436 -21.30 -8.37 -8.92
N PRO A 437 -21.61 -7.59 -7.87
CA PRO A 437 -20.84 -7.35 -6.65
C PRO A 437 -20.54 -8.59 -5.79
N ALA A 438 -19.36 -8.63 -5.15
CA ALA A 438 -18.88 -9.79 -4.37
C ALA A 438 -19.67 -10.06 -3.08
N ASP A 439 -20.41 -9.07 -2.58
CA ASP A 439 -21.32 -9.21 -1.44
C ASP A 439 -22.67 -9.86 -1.83
N GLY A 440 -22.84 -10.24 -3.09
CA GLY A 440 -24.07 -10.82 -3.63
C GLY A 440 -25.18 -9.79 -3.87
N SER A 441 -24.89 -8.50 -3.76
CA SER A 441 -25.83 -7.43 -4.09
C SER A 441 -25.99 -7.29 -5.62
N SER A 442 -26.69 -6.24 -6.07
CA SER A 442 -26.85 -5.96 -7.49
C SER A 442 -26.64 -4.47 -7.77
N TYR A 443 -26.02 -4.17 -8.90
CA TYR A 443 -26.03 -2.82 -9.44
C TYR A 443 -27.45 -2.41 -9.81
N SER A 444 -27.71 -1.11 -9.80
CA SER A 444 -28.98 -0.52 -10.24
C SER A 444 -28.74 0.43 -11.41
N ALA A 445 -29.56 0.31 -12.45
CA ALA A 445 -29.55 1.22 -13.57
C ALA A 445 -30.94 1.79 -13.86
N SER A 446 -30.98 3.06 -14.27
CA SER A 446 -32.18 3.68 -14.84
C SER A 446 -32.32 3.28 -16.30
N VAL A 447 -33.52 2.83 -16.70
CA VAL A 447 -33.78 2.38 -18.08
C VAL A 447 -34.60 3.44 -18.79
N VAL A 448 -33.95 4.21 -19.67
CA VAL A 448 -34.54 5.37 -20.37
C VAL A 448 -34.03 5.48 -21.80
N SER A 449 -34.92 5.79 -22.75
CA SER A 449 -34.55 5.97 -24.17
C SER A 449 -33.90 7.32 -24.47
N SER A 450 -34.12 8.30 -23.60
CA SER A 450 -33.49 9.61 -23.68
C SER A 450 -33.58 10.29 -22.31
N LEU A 451 -32.59 11.13 -22.03
CA LEU A 451 -32.66 12.09 -20.93
C LEU A 451 -33.14 13.42 -21.51
N VAL A 452 -34.23 13.94 -20.96
CA VAL A 452 -34.72 15.28 -21.30
C VAL A 452 -34.30 16.21 -20.17
N GLY A 453 -33.47 17.20 -20.48
CA GLY A 453 -33.12 18.26 -19.54
C GLY A 453 -34.36 19.09 -19.20
N VAL A 454 -34.91 18.88 -18.00
CA VAL A 454 -36.06 19.64 -17.49
C VAL A 454 -35.65 20.92 -16.78
N PHE A 455 -34.43 20.95 -16.26
CA PHE A 455 -33.81 22.09 -15.62
C PHE A 455 -32.29 21.99 -15.81
N ALA A 456 -31.68 23.09 -16.22
CA ALA A 456 -30.23 23.25 -16.28
C ALA A 456 -29.91 24.68 -15.85
N ASP A 457 -28.87 24.82 -15.05
CA ASP A 457 -28.40 26.09 -14.54
C ASP A 457 -26.88 26.10 -14.54
N ASP A 458 -26.32 27.02 -15.32
CA ASP A 458 -24.89 27.33 -15.43
C ASP A 458 -24.51 28.50 -14.51
N PHE A 459 -25.45 28.95 -13.67
CA PHE A 459 -25.31 30.08 -12.74
C PHE A 459 -24.94 31.41 -13.39
N GLN A 460 -25.04 31.54 -14.72
CA GLN A 460 -24.83 32.82 -15.40
C GLN A 460 -25.95 33.82 -15.05
N THR A 461 -27.10 33.30 -14.61
CA THR A 461 -28.19 34.11 -14.05
C THR A 461 -28.73 33.46 -12.79
N ASN A 462 -29.33 34.24 -11.88
CA ASN A 462 -30.04 33.63 -10.76
C ASN A 462 -31.37 33.05 -11.24
N ARG A 463 -31.50 31.73 -11.38
CA ARG A 463 -32.76 31.07 -11.75
C ARG A 463 -33.66 30.75 -10.55
N GLY A 464 -33.49 31.44 -9.43
CA GLY A 464 -34.29 31.30 -8.22
C GLY A 464 -33.57 30.62 -7.06
N TRP A 465 -32.25 30.53 -7.13
CA TRP A 465 -31.41 30.10 -6.02
C TRP A 465 -31.42 31.13 -4.90
N THR A 466 -31.47 30.63 -3.67
CA THR A 466 -31.49 31.46 -2.45
C THR A 466 -30.37 31.04 -1.53
N VAL A 467 -29.79 32.02 -0.84
CA VAL A 467 -28.72 31.79 0.13
C VAL A 467 -29.27 32.13 1.51
N ALA A 468 -29.12 31.21 2.45
CA ALA A 468 -29.38 31.43 3.86
C ALA A 468 -28.09 31.17 4.63
N SER A 469 -27.72 32.06 5.54
CA SER A 469 -26.49 31.90 6.29
C SER A 469 -26.58 32.47 7.70
N THR A 470 -25.91 31.81 8.63
CA THR A 470 -25.62 32.30 9.99
C THR A 470 -24.14 32.64 10.16
N ALA A 471 -23.31 32.35 9.15
CA ALA A 471 -21.88 32.59 9.16
C ALA A 471 -21.57 34.09 9.16
N SER A 472 -20.55 34.49 9.91
CA SER A 472 -20.10 35.88 9.94
C SER A 472 -19.36 36.29 8.67
N ASP A 473 -18.73 35.32 8.01
CA ASP A 473 -18.08 35.44 6.70
C ASP A 473 -18.23 34.11 5.93
N GLY A 474 -17.90 34.06 4.62
CA GLY A 474 -17.99 32.79 3.89
C GLY A 474 -19.36 32.45 3.32
N GLN A 475 -20.29 33.41 3.20
CA GLN A 475 -21.60 33.08 2.64
C GLN A 475 -21.49 32.75 1.15
N TRP A 476 -22.34 31.84 0.66
CA TRP A 476 -22.43 31.56 -0.79
C TRP A 476 -22.69 32.85 -1.57
N GLN A 477 -21.83 33.11 -2.56
CA GLN A 477 -21.95 34.22 -3.48
C GLN A 477 -21.89 33.70 -4.91
N ARG A 478 -22.71 34.26 -5.79
CA ARG A 478 -22.64 33.95 -7.22
C ARG A 478 -21.65 34.89 -7.89
N GLY A 479 -20.63 34.35 -8.53
CA GLY A 479 -19.62 35.17 -9.21
C GLY A 479 -18.59 34.32 -9.95
N VAL A 480 -17.67 35.00 -10.63
CA VAL A 480 -16.52 34.35 -11.27
C VAL A 480 -15.53 33.96 -10.18
N PRO A 481 -15.08 32.69 -10.09
CA PRO A 481 -14.14 32.27 -9.07
C PRO A 481 -12.87 33.12 -9.03
N VAL A 482 -12.54 33.61 -7.84
CA VAL A 482 -11.29 34.29 -7.56
C VAL A 482 -10.31 33.27 -7.01
N ASN A 483 -9.39 32.80 -7.85
CA ASN A 483 -8.36 31.86 -7.41
C ASN A 483 -7.30 32.56 -6.57
N ALA A 484 -7.42 32.47 -5.25
CA ALA A 484 -6.48 33.08 -4.31
C ALA A 484 -5.45 32.08 -3.75
N GLY A 485 -5.44 30.83 -4.25
CA GLY A 485 -4.42 29.83 -3.94
C GLY A 485 -4.64 29.05 -2.64
N ARG A 486 -5.86 29.03 -2.09
CA ARG A 486 -6.23 28.28 -0.87
C ARG A 486 -7.25 27.16 -1.11
N GLY A 487 -7.16 26.52 -2.28
CA GLY A 487 -8.13 25.50 -2.68
C GLY A 487 -9.36 26.06 -3.39
N ASP A 488 -9.31 27.32 -3.81
CA ASP A 488 -10.34 27.94 -4.62
C ASP A 488 -10.41 27.29 -6.00
N PRO A 489 -11.61 27.09 -6.56
CA PRO A 489 -11.70 26.64 -7.94
C PRO A 489 -11.10 27.71 -8.87
N PRO A 490 -10.21 27.33 -9.82
CA PRO A 490 -9.60 28.27 -10.75
C PRO A 490 -10.60 28.85 -11.78
N ALA A 491 -11.70 28.15 -12.01
CA ALA A 491 -12.80 28.50 -12.90
C ALA A 491 -14.06 27.71 -12.49
N ASP A 492 -15.19 28.05 -13.07
CA ASP A 492 -16.40 27.25 -12.97
C ASP A 492 -16.30 25.95 -13.79
N ALA A 493 -17.17 24.99 -13.49
CA ALA A 493 -17.05 23.62 -14.01
C ALA A 493 -17.30 23.48 -15.52
N ASP A 494 -18.11 24.35 -16.11
CA ASP A 494 -18.44 24.33 -17.54
C ASP A 494 -17.73 25.43 -18.35
N GLY A 495 -16.93 26.27 -17.69
CA GLY A 495 -16.17 27.36 -18.28
C GLY A 495 -17.02 28.54 -18.76
N SER A 496 -18.28 28.64 -18.30
CA SER A 496 -19.19 29.72 -18.67
C SER A 496 -18.90 31.03 -17.92
N GLY A 497 -18.26 30.94 -16.75
CA GLY A 497 -17.66 32.03 -15.99
C GLY A 497 -18.09 32.07 -14.52
N MET A 498 -19.39 32.08 -14.24
CA MET A 498 -19.94 32.22 -12.88
C MET A 498 -20.37 30.88 -12.27
N CYS A 499 -20.13 30.74 -10.97
CA CYS A 499 -20.72 29.70 -10.14
C CYS A 499 -21.05 30.26 -8.75
N TYR A 500 -21.54 29.41 -7.84
CA TYR A 500 -21.62 29.78 -6.43
C TYR A 500 -20.32 29.35 -5.73
N VAL A 501 -19.71 30.30 -5.01
CA VAL A 501 -18.46 30.12 -4.24
C VAL A 501 -18.63 30.79 -2.87
N THR A 502 -18.09 30.20 -1.81
CA THR A 502 -18.03 30.81 -0.47
C THR A 502 -16.88 31.80 -0.39
N ASP A 503 -17.15 33.02 0.11
CA ASP A 503 -16.20 34.15 0.19
C ASP A 503 -15.34 34.34 -1.08
N ASN A 504 -16.00 34.71 -2.18
CA ASN A 504 -15.37 34.86 -3.49
C ASN A 504 -14.54 36.16 -3.59
N SER A 505 -13.40 36.21 -2.90
CA SER A 505 -12.61 37.42 -2.67
C SER A 505 -11.10 37.16 -2.64
N ALA A 506 -10.31 38.08 -3.18
CA ALA A 506 -8.85 38.09 -3.00
C ALA A 506 -8.41 38.85 -1.72
N ALA A 507 -9.37 39.36 -0.93
CA ALA A 507 -9.08 40.07 0.30
C ALA A 507 -8.59 39.13 1.41
N ASN A 508 -7.97 39.68 2.45
CA ASN A 508 -7.54 38.95 3.66
C ASN A 508 -6.67 37.70 3.41
N GLY A 509 -5.93 37.66 2.29
CA GLY A 509 -5.06 36.52 1.97
C GLY A 509 -5.77 35.34 1.32
N GLY A 510 -6.94 35.56 0.72
CA GLY A 510 -7.69 34.53 0.01
C GLY A 510 -8.46 33.59 0.93
N ASN A 511 -9.07 34.14 1.98
CA ASN A 511 -9.88 33.34 2.88
C ASN A 511 -11.17 32.95 2.15
N SER A 512 -11.43 31.65 1.99
CA SER A 512 -12.61 31.14 1.25
C SER A 512 -13.42 30.15 2.08
N ASP A 513 -13.15 30.10 3.37
CA ASP A 513 -13.82 29.25 4.34
C ASP A 513 -15.15 29.87 4.82
N VAL A 514 -15.84 29.15 5.70
CA VAL A 514 -17.10 29.58 6.31
C VAL A 514 -16.86 29.85 7.78
N ASP A 515 -16.93 31.12 8.17
CA ASP A 515 -16.57 31.57 9.51
C ASP A 515 -17.76 31.60 10.47
N ASN A 516 -17.57 31.01 11.66
CA ASN A 516 -18.45 31.12 12.83
C ASN A 516 -19.96 30.88 12.55
N GLY A 517 -20.27 29.93 11.67
CA GLY A 517 -21.66 29.57 11.37
C GLY A 517 -21.75 28.60 10.20
N SER A 518 -22.87 28.65 9.49
CA SER A 518 -23.07 27.87 8.27
C SER A 518 -23.66 28.72 7.16
N THR A 519 -23.48 28.28 5.92
CA THR A 519 -24.15 28.85 4.76
C THR A 519 -24.81 27.73 3.95
N THR A 520 -26.01 28.00 3.43
CA THR A 520 -26.84 27.05 2.73
C THR A 520 -27.32 27.68 1.44
N LEU A 521 -26.95 27.06 0.32
CA LEU A 521 -27.47 27.38 -1.00
C LEU A 521 -28.66 26.46 -1.29
N THR A 522 -29.82 27.07 -1.52
CA THR A 522 -31.08 26.34 -1.80
C THR A 522 -31.47 26.57 -3.26
N SER A 523 -31.71 25.49 -4.00
CA SER A 523 -32.20 25.54 -5.37
C SER A 523 -33.61 26.12 -5.45
N PRO A 524 -34.06 26.59 -6.63
CA PRO A 524 -35.49 26.71 -6.89
C PRO A 524 -36.17 25.35 -6.69
N VAL A 525 -37.50 25.35 -6.50
CA VAL A 525 -38.28 24.12 -6.41
C VAL A 525 -38.20 23.40 -7.76
N LEU A 526 -37.58 22.22 -7.77
CA LEU A 526 -37.51 21.35 -8.93
C LEU A 526 -38.60 20.29 -8.85
N ASP A 527 -39.36 20.11 -9.94
CA ASP A 527 -40.38 19.07 -10.02
C ASP A 527 -39.72 17.70 -10.24
N LEU A 528 -39.69 16.90 -9.17
CA LEU A 528 -39.15 15.54 -9.17
C LEU A 528 -40.27 14.48 -9.18
N THR A 529 -41.49 14.82 -9.59
CA THR A 529 -42.63 13.87 -9.59
C THR A 529 -42.52 12.78 -10.66
N ARG A 530 -41.56 12.87 -11.58
CA ARG A 530 -41.22 11.86 -12.59
C ARG A 530 -39.94 11.12 -12.21
N ASN A 531 -39.59 10.08 -12.96
CA ASN A 531 -38.27 9.47 -12.83
C ASN A 531 -37.20 10.45 -13.35
N VAL A 532 -36.48 11.08 -12.42
CA VAL A 532 -35.57 12.21 -12.69
C VAL A 532 -34.17 11.90 -12.17
N ARG A 533 -33.16 12.33 -12.94
CA ARG A 533 -31.76 12.32 -12.52
C ARG A 533 -31.34 13.75 -12.21
N ILE A 534 -30.69 13.94 -11.06
CA ILE A 534 -30.02 15.19 -10.70
C ILE A 534 -28.52 14.96 -10.89
N SER A 535 -27.88 15.87 -11.62
CA SER A 535 -26.43 15.94 -11.78
C SER A 535 -25.98 17.35 -11.49
N TYR A 536 -24.90 17.50 -10.73
CA TYR A 536 -24.30 18.78 -10.41
C TYR A 536 -22.78 18.62 -10.34
N ALA A 537 -22.06 19.70 -10.63
CA ALA A 537 -20.64 19.80 -10.36
C ALA A 537 -20.45 20.56 -9.04
N TYR A 538 -19.49 20.11 -8.24
CA TYR A 538 -19.07 20.82 -7.04
C TYR A 538 -17.55 20.73 -6.92
N TRP A 539 -16.97 21.70 -6.23
CA TRP A 539 -15.55 21.73 -5.90
C TRP A 539 -15.43 21.67 -4.37
N LEU A 540 -14.70 20.68 -3.89
CA LEU A 540 -14.28 20.54 -2.49
C LEU A 540 -12.77 20.35 -2.52
N ASN A 541 -12.06 21.11 -1.70
CA ASN A 541 -10.62 20.98 -1.53
C ASN A 541 -10.29 20.41 -0.16
#